data_AF-A0A6A4M2Y3-F1
#
_entry.id   AF-A0A6A4M2Y3-F1
#
_cell.length_a   1.000
_cell.length_b   1.000
_cell.length_c   1.000
_cell.angle_alpha   90.00
_cell.angle_beta   90.00
_cell.angle_gamma   90.00
#
_symmetry.space_group_name_H-M   'P 1'
#
loop_
_entity.id
_entity.type
_entity.pdbx_description
1 polymer ?
#
loop_
_entity_poly.entity_id
_entity_poly.type
_entity_poly.pdbx_seq_one_letter_code
_entity_poly.pdbx_strand_id
1 'polypeptide(L)'
;MIRRFLRARDLDIEKASAMFLKYLKWKRTFIPTGCISASEIATDLGENKVFTQGSDKTGRPIMVIFSGRHFPRKGGLEEFKRSVVFSLEKVCSRMPEGQEKFAVICDMEGWGYANSDVRATWELLPFCRFSPPPYIQINSAVHIQLNSINIAAVCFHFKKWAIS
;
A
#
# COMPACT_ATOMS: atom_id res chain seq x y z
N MET A 1 15.98 -4.77 -9.95
CA MET A 1 15.68 -4.19 -8.62
C MET A 1 16.35 -2.84 -8.38
N ILE A 2 17.66 -2.69 -8.62
CA ILE A 2 18.41 -1.44 -8.32
C ILE A 2 17.97 -0.20 -9.12
N ARG A 3 17.52 -0.37 -10.37
CA ARG A 3 17.04 0.73 -11.25
C ARG A 3 15.96 1.60 -10.59
N ARG A 4 15.09 1.00 -9.76
CA ARG A 4 14.01 1.69 -9.05
C ARG A 4 14.54 2.64 -7.96
N PHE A 5 15.60 2.25 -7.26
CA PHE A 5 16.23 3.07 -6.23
C PHE A 5 16.99 4.25 -6.85
N LEU A 6 17.67 4.02 -7.96
CA LEU A 6 18.37 5.07 -8.71
C LEU A 6 17.40 6.11 -9.24
N ARG A 7 16.32 5.69 -9.92
CA ARG A 7 15.28 6.62 -10.37
C ARG A 7 14.68 7.44 -9.22
N ALA A 8 14.68 6.94 -7.98
CA ALA A 8 13.95 7.55 -6.86
C ALA A 8 14.74 8.67 -6.21
N ARG A 9 16.00 8.79 -6.62
CA ARG A 9 16.97 9.74 -6.12
C ARG A 9 17.66 10.43 -7.30
N ASP A 10 16.96 10.60 -8.43
CA ASP A 10 17.47 11.32 -9.59
C ASP A 10 18.82 10.79 -10.11
N LEU A 11 18.99 9.46 -10.05
CA LEU A 11 20.21 8.74 -10.40
C LEU A 11 21.42 9.03 -9.49
N ASP A 12 21.21 9.70 -8.34
CA ASP A 12 22.20 9.88 -7.28
C ASP A 12 22.54 8.53 -6.64
N ILE A 13 23.75 8.07 -6.90
CA ILE A 13 24.23 6.75 -6.49
C ILE A 13 24.29 6.65 -4.96
N GLU A 14 24.75 7.69 -4.27
CA GLU A 14 24.92 7.67 -2.82
C GLU A 14 23.57 7.61 -2.11
N LYS A 15 22.64 8.48 -2.50
CA LYS A 15 21.28 8.51 -1.94
C LYS A 15 20.51 7.23 -2.27
N ALA A 16 20.63 6.72 -3.49
CA ALA A 16 19.98 5.47 -3.90
C ALA A 16 20.53 4.27 -3.12
N SER A 17 21.85 4.20 -2.93
CA SER A 17 22.50 3.12 -2.18
C SER A 17 22.13 3.17 -0.71
N ALA A 18 22.14 4.34 -0.08
CA ALA A 18 21.71 4.52 1.30
C ALA A 18 20.23 4.13 1.49
N MET A 19 19.37 4.45 0.53
CA MET A 19 17.96 4.05 0.54
C MET A 19 17.80 2.53 0.37
N PHE A 20 18.57 1.91 -0.53
CA PHE A 20 18.55 0.47 -0.76
C PHE A 20 18.99 -0.30 0.48
N LEU A 21 20.06 0.12 1.16
CA LEU A 21 20.52 -0.50 2.40
C LEU A 21 19.48 -0.38 3.52
N LYS A 22 18.81 0.78 3.65
CA LYS A 22 17.69 0.95 4.60
C LYS A 22 16.54 0.00 4.31
N TYR A 23 16.16 -0.14 3.04
CA TYR A 23 15.13 -1.08 2.60
C TYR A 23 15.51 -2.54 2.92
N LEU A 24 16.75 -2.95 2.65
CA LEU A 24 17.22 -4.31 2.96
C LEU A 24 17.21 -4.58 4.47
N LYS A 25 17.64 -3.62 5.28
CA LYS A 25 17.58 -3.72 6.75
C LYS A 25 16.13 -3.89 7.22
N TRP A 26 15.22 -3.04 6.73
CA TRP A 26 13.80 -3.13 7.03
C TRP A 26 13.21 -4.49 6.61
N LYS A 27 13.50 -4.95 5.40
CA LYS A 27 13.00 -6.23 4.88
C LYS A 27 13.45 -7.40 5.75
N ARG A 28 14.71 -7.41 6.18
CA ARG A 28 15.26 -8.44 7.07
C ARG A 28 14.60 -8.42 8.46
N THR A 29 14.27 -7.25 8.98
CA THR A 29 13.63 -7.13 10.30
C THR A 29 12.13 -7.41 10.28
N PHE A 30 11.43 -6.98 9.23
CA PHE A 30 9.97 -7.04 9.16
C PHE A 30 9.45 -8.33 8.49
N ILE A 31 10.20 -8.85 7.52
CA ILE A 31 9.87 -10.08 6.77
C ILE A 31 11.05 -11.07 6.89
N PRO A 32 11.32 -11.60 8.10
CA PRO A 32 12.49 -12.44 8.34
C PRO A 32 12.50 -13.73 7.52
N THR A 33 11.31 -14.27 7.23
CA THR A 33 11.07 -15.47 6.41
C THR A 33 11.10 -15.18 4.90
N GLY A 34 11.24 -13.92 4.49
CA GLY A 34 11.30 -13.50 3.09
C GLY A 34 9.94 -13.25 2.43
N CYS A 35 8.85 -13.81 2.98
CA CYS A 35 7.47 -13.53 2.58
C CYS A 35 6.54 -13.49 3.80
N ILE A 36 5.41 -12.80 3.66
CA ILE A 36 4.32 -12.83 4.64
C ILE A 36 3.34 -13.92 4.21
N SER A 37 3.05 -14.87 5.11
CA SER A 37 2.10 -15.95 4.86
C SER A 37 0.65 -15.49 5.07
N ALA A 38 -0.29 -16.13 4.38
CA ALA A 38 -1.72 -15.83 4.54
C ALA A 38 -2.22 -16.08 5.97
N SER A 39 -1.60 -17.02 6.70
CA SER A 39 -1.91 -17.30 8.11
C SER A 39 -1.55 -16.15 9.06
N GLU A 40 -0.51 -15.36 8.74
CA GLU A 40 -0.09 -14.21 9.56
C GLU A 40 -1.05 -13.03 9.48
N ILE A 41 -1.94 -13.04 8.47
CA ILE A 41 -2.91 -11.98 8.16
C ILE A 41 -4.32 -12.55 7.99
N ALA A 42 -4.61 -13.69 8.61
CA ALA A 42 -5.85 -14.41 8.39
C ALA A 42 -7.09 -13.60 8.80
N THR A 43 -6.98 -12.76 9.83
CA THR A 43 -8.06 -11.87 10.26
C THR A 43 -8.32 -10.83 9.19
N ASP A 44 -7.26 -10.17 8.74
CA ASP A 44 -7.32 -9.09 7.74
C ASP A 44 -7.77 -9.60 6.36
N LEU A 45 -7.31 -10.79 5.96
CA LEU A 45 -7.77 -11.49 4.75
C LEU A 45 -9.26 -11.86 4.84
N GLY A 46 -9.73 -12.29 6.02
CA GLY A 46 -11.13 -12.61 6.26
C GLY A 46 -12.08 -11.42 6.08
N GLU A 47 -11.59 -10.18 6.24
CA GLU A 47 -12.37 -8.96 6.00
C GLU A 47 -12.68 -8.75 4.51
N ASN A 48 -11.98 -9.45 3.60
CA ASN A 48 -12.18 -9.34 2.15
C ASN A 48 -12.17 -7.87 1.69
N LYS A 49 -11.22 -7.08 2.22
CA LYS A 49 -11.15 -5.64 1.97
C LYS A 49 -10.16 -5.23 0.89
N VAL A 50 -9.20 -6.10 0.53
CA VAL A 50 -8.24 -5.82 -0.55
C VAL A 50 -8.28 -6.91 -1.61
N PHE A 51 -8.42 -6.50 -2.87
CA PHE A 51 -8.36 -7.38 -4.03
C PHE A 51 -7.33 -6.88 -5.03
N THR A 52 -6.52 -7.79 -5.55
CA THR A 52 -5.49 -7.47 -6.54
C THR A 52 -5.73 -8.29 -7.79
N GLN A 53 -6.90 -8.15 -8.41
CA GLN A 53 -7.27 -8.88 -9.63
C GLN A 53 -7.46 -7.91 -10.79
N GLY A 54 -7.11 -8.33 -12.01
CA GLY A 54 -7.20 -7.50 -13.22
C GLY A 54 -6.06 -6.50 -13.41
N SER A 55 -6.08 -5.89 -14.58
CA SER A 55 -5.18 -4.82 -15.03
C SER A 55 -5.99 -3.77 -15.77
N ASP A 56 -5.50 -2.53 -15.79
CA ASP A 56 -6.15 -1.46 -16.55
C ASP A 56 -5.86 -1.55 -18.05
N LYS A 57 -6.41 -0.60 -18.82
CA LYS A 57 -6.24 -0.52 -20.28
C LYS A 57 -4.78 -0.35 -20.74
N THR A 58 -3.90 0.06 -19.83
CA THR A 58 -2.46 0.25 -20.07
C THR A 58 -1.62 -0.91 -19.51
N GLY A 59 -2.26 -2.00 -19.06
CA GLY A 59 -1.58 -3.18 -18.53
C GLY A 59 -1.10 -3.04 -17.09
N ARG A 60 -1.49 -1.97 -16.38
CA ARG A 60 -1.09 -1.76 -14.97
C ARG A 60 -1.97 -2.62 -14.06
N PRO A 61 -1.40 -3.41 -13.13
CA PRO A 61 -2.20 -4.13 -12.16
C PRO A 61 -3.13 -3.19 -11.39
N ILE A 62 -4.32 -3.66 -11.04
CA ILE A 62 -5.27 -2.92 -10.22
C ILE A 62 -5.34 -3.55 -8.82
N MET A 63 -5.34 -2.69 -7.81
CA MET A 63 -5.68 -3.02 -6.43
C MET A 63 -6.98 -2.31 -6.05
N VAL A 64 -7.97 -3.05 -5.58
CA VAL A 64 -9.26 -2.52 -5.11
C VAL A 64 -9.29 -2.66 -3.59
N ILE A 65 -9.65 -1.57 -2.90
CA ILE A 65 -9.71 -1.48 -1.45
C ILE A 65 -11.12 -1.06 -1.04
N PHE A 66 -11.78 -1.84 -0.18
CA PHE A 66 -13.10 -1.55 0.38
C PHE A 66 -12.93 -1.01 1.81
N SER A 67 -12.92 0.31 1.95
CA SER A 67 -12.64 0.98 3.24
C SER A 67 -13.71 0.71 4.29
N GLY A 68 -14.98 0.53 3.90
CA GLY A 68 -16.07 0.15 4.82
C GLY A 68 -15.93 -1.24 5.44
N ARG A 69 -15.02 -2.08 4.93
CA ARG A 69 -14.72 -3.42 5.47
C ARG A 69 -13.54 -3.45 6.45
N HIS A 70 -12.85 -2.33 6.64
CA HIS A 70 -11.74 -2.27 7.57
C HIS A 70 -12.24 -2.18 9.02
N PHE A 71 -11.86 -3.13 9.88
CA PHE A 71 -12.19 -3.06 11.31
C PHE A 71 -10.93 -3.07 12.19
N PRO A 72 -10.47 -1.91 12.69
CA PRO A 72 -9.19 -1.73 13.41
C PRO A 72 -9.01 -2.62 14.65
N ARG A 73 -10.14 -3.03 15.25
CA ARG A 73 -10.19 -3.81 16.49
C ARG A 73 -9.85 -5.29 16.28
N LYS A 74 -9.85 -5.78 15.04
CA LYS A 74 -9.59 -7.18 14.69
C LYS A 74 -8.17 -7.30 14.12
N GLY A 75 -7.34 -8.18 14.68
CA GLY A 75 -5.95 -8.43 14.23
C GLY A 75 -4.89 -7.43 14.71
N GLY A 76 -5.30 -6.19 15.00
CA GLY A 76 -4.42 -5.17 15.55
C GLY A 76 -3.41 -4.62 14.54
N LEU A 77 -2.59 -3.69 15.01
CA LEU A 77 -1.77 -2.84 14.14
C LEU A 77 -0.66 -3.59 13.40
N GLU A 78 -0.05 -4.61 14.02
CA GLU A 78 1.02 -5.37 13.41
C GLU A 78 0.49 -6.30 12.29
N GLU A 79 -0.68 -6.92 12.48
CA GLU A 79 -1.35 -7.67 11.42
C GLU A 79 -1.74 -6.75 10.26
N PHE A 80 -2.26 -5.56 10.56
CA PHE A 80 -2.58 -4.56 9.53
C PHE A 80 -1.35 -4.13 8.72
N LYS A 81 -0.23 -3.80 9.37
CA LYS A 81 1.03 -3.48 8.68
C LYS A 81 1.47 -4.63 7.76
N ARG A 82 1.39 -5.87 8.26
CA ARG A 82 1.72 -7.08 7.48
C ARG A 82 0.78 -7.27 6.29
N SER A 83 -0.52 -7.04 6.46
CA SER A 83 -1.50 -7.14 5.38
C SER A 83 -1.26 -6.11 4.27
N VAL A 84 -0.88 -4.88 4.64
CA VAL A 84 -0.51 -3.86 3.65
C VAL A 84 0.71 -4.31 2.85
N VAL A 85 1.76 -4.81 3.52
CA VAL A 85 2.95 -5.34 2.81
C VAL A 85 2.58 -6.52 1.93
N PHE A 86 1.80 -7.47 2.43
CA PHE A 86 1.34 -8.63 1.67
C PHE A 86 0.59 -8.22 0.39
N SER A 87 -0.36 -7.28 0.52
CA SER A 87 -1.14 -6.76 -0.60
C SER A 87 -0.26 -6.07 -1.63
N LEU A 88 0.73 -5.30 -1.17
CA LEU A 88 1.71 -4.63 -2.01
C LEU A 88 2.64 -5.61 -2.72
N GLU A 89 3.15 -6.64 -2.04
CA GLU A 89 3.96 -7.69 -2.66
C GLU A 89 3.15 -8.45 -3.72
N LYS A 90 1.87 -8.74 -3.43
CA LYS A 90 0.96 -9.44 -4.35
C LYS A 90 0.62 -8.63 -5.60
N VAL A 91 0.46 -7.31 -5.50
CA VAL A 91 0.28 -6.47 -6.71
C VAL A 91 1.61 -6.30 -7.46
N CYS A 92 2.73 -6.25 -6.74
CA CYS A 92 4.06 -6.17 -7.35
C CYS A 92 4.45 -7.41 -8.14
N SER A 93 4.14 -8.60 -7.65
CA SER A 93 4.43 -9.87 -8.34
C SER A 93 3.67 -10.01 -9.65
N ARG A 94 2.57 -9.26 -9.82
CA ARG A 94 1.75 -9.21 -11.02
C ARG A 94 2.19 -8.13 -12.02
N MET A 95 3.18 -7.29 -11.69
CA MET A 95 3.63 -6.23 -12.60
C MET A 95 4.37 -6.84 -13.80
N PRO A 96 3.96 -6.52 -15.04
CA PRO A 96 4.71 -6.89 -16.24
C PRO A 96 6.15 -6.33 -16.24
N GLU A 97 7.03 -6.93 -17.04
CA GLU A 97 8.37 -6.38 -17.25
C GLU A 97 8.28 -4.96 -17.84
N GLY A 98 9.10 -4.05 -17.33
CA GLY A 98 9.06 -2.63 -17.70
C GLY A 98 7.97 -1.81 -17.01
N GLN A 99 6.99 -2.45 -16.36
CA GLN A 99 5.94 -1.76 -15.61
C GLN A 99 6.38 -1.50 -14.16
N GLU A 100 6.27 -0.22 -13.75
CA GLU A 100 6.67 0.23 -12.41
C GLU A 100 5.51 0.87 -11.64
N LYS A 101 4.29 0.86 -12.19
CA LYS A 101 3.12 1.49 -11.58
C LYS A 101 1.94 0.53 -11.51
N PHE A 102 1.09 0.71 -10.51
CA PHE A 102 -0.21 0.05 -10.41
C PHE A 102 -1.28 1.09 -10.06
N ALA A 103 -2.54 0.75 -10.30
CA ALA A 103 -3.69 1.60 -9.99
C ALA A 103 -4.36 1.15 -8.70
N VAL A 104 -4.90 2.09 -7.92
CA VAL A 104 -5.69 1.78 -6.72
C VAL A 104 -7.09 2.35 -6.84
N ILE A 105 -8.08 1.52 -6.57
CA ILE A 105 -9.47 1.93 -6.49
C ILE A 105 -9.86 1.79 -5.03
N CYS A 106 -10.21 2.90 -4.39
CA CYS A 106 -10.67 2.89 -3.01
C CYS A 106 -12.18 3.11 -3.01
N ASP A 107 -12.93 2.04 -2.76
CA ASP A 107 -14.34 2.11 -2.47
C ASP A 107 -14.52 2.59 -1.02
N MET A 108 -15.18 3.73 -0.88
CA MET A 108 -15.44 4.38 0.41
C MET A 108 -16.87 4.14 0.89
N GLU A 109 -17.67 3.37 0.16
CA GLU A 109 -19.02 3.00 0.59
C GLU A 109 -18.95 2.28 1.95
N GLY A 110 -19.84 2.70 2.87
CA GLY A 110 -19.90 2.15 4.23
C GLY A 110 -18.75 2.56 5.16
N TRP A 111 -17.83 3.43 4.74
CA TRP A 111 -16.77 3.93 5.62
C TRP A 111 -17.32 4.90 6.66
N GLY A 112 -17.15 4.56 7.95
CA GLY A 112 -17.53 5.43 9.06
C GLY A 112 -16.50 5.41 10.20
N TYR A 113 -16.88 5.98 11.36
CA TYR A 113 -16.00 6.09 12.52
C TYR A 113 -15.47 4.72 13.01
N ALA A 114 -16.28 3.66 12.90
CA ALA A 114 -15.88 2.30 13.25
C ALA A 114 -14.75 1.73 12.36
N ASN A 115 -14.60 2.27 11.14
CA ASN A 115 -13.58 1.87 10.17
C ASN A 115 -12.38 2.83 10.14
N SER A 116 -12.46 3.94 10.87
CA SER A 116 -11.41 4.95 10.89
C SER A 116 -10.30 4.55 11.86
N ASP A 117 -9.16 4.12 11.33
CA ASP A 117 -7.94 3.89 12.11
C ASP A 117 -6.94 5.03 11.94
N VAL A 118 -7.13 6.10 12.71
CA VAL A 118 -6.22 7.25 12.69
C VAL A 118 -4.81 6.83 13.14
N ARG A 119 -4.71 5.90 14.10
CA ARG A 119 -3.44 5.41 14.62
C ARG A 119 -2.69 4.59 13.58
N ALA A 120 -3.37 3.63 12.94
CA ALA A 120 -2.77 2.86 11.87
C ALA A 120 -2.41 3.74 10.68
N THR A 121 -3.25 4.72 10.33
CA THR A 121 -2.91 5.69 9.27
C THR A 121 -1.63 6.46 9.59
N TRP A 122 -1.49 6.93 10.83
CA TRP A 122 -0.30 7.65 11.29
C TRP A 122 0.97 6.78 11.28
N GLU A 123 0.87 5.52 11.72
CA GLU A 123 2.01 4.60 11.75
C GLU A 123 2.34 4.00 10.38
N LEU A 124 1.34 3.86 9.49
CA LEU A 124 1.51 3.30 8.16
C LEU A 124 2.23 4.29 7.22
N LEU A 125 1.98 5.59 7.36
CA LEU A 125 2.57 6.61 6.48
C LEU A 125 4.10 6.61 6.48
N PRO A 126 4.81 6.61 7.62
CA PRO A 126 6.26 6.41 7.66
C PRO A 126 6.67 5.02 7.18
N PHE A 127 5.89 3.99 7.51
CA PHE A 127 6.18 2.59 7.18
C PHE A 127 6.17 2.32 5.67
N CYS A 128 5.19 2.84 4.93
CA CYS A 128 5.12 2.74 3.47
C CYS A 128 6.21 3.54 2.75
N ARG A 129 6.84 4.54 3.39
CA ARG A 129 8.04 5.19 2.82
C ARG A 129 9.25 4.24 2.78
N PHE A 130 9.22 3.17 3.57
CA PHE A 130 10.29 2.17 3.68
C PHE A 130 9.92 0.80 3.08
N SER A 131 8.69 0.61 2.58
CA SER A 131 8.16 -0.65 2.06
C SER A 131 7.09 -0.37 0.98
N PRO A 132 7.17 -0.83 -0.29
CA PRO A 132 8.09 -1.69 -1.06
C PRO A 132 9.10 -0.85 -1.90
N PRO A 133 9.77 -1.35 -2.98
CA PRO A 133 10.74 -0.52 -3.73
C PRO A 133 10.15 0.84 -4.14
N PRO A 134 10.93 1.94 -4.06
CA PRO A 134 10.44 3.31 -3.97
C PRO A 134 9.81 3.93 -5.23
N TYR A 135 9.25 3.13 -6.13
CA TYR A 135 8.33 3.58 -7.16
C TYR A 135 7.12 2.69 -7.20
N ILE A 136 6.25 2.91 -6.22
CA ILE A 136 4.83 2.64 -6.40
C ILE A 136 4.18 4.02 -6.36
N GLN A 137 4.08 4.64 -7.53
CA GLN A 137 3.21 5.80 -7.68
C GLN A 137 1.79 5.26 -7.83
N ILE A 138 0.96 5.43 -6.79
CA ILE A 138 -0.49 5.27 -6.92
C ILE A 138 -0.97 6.45 -7.78
N ASN A 139 -1.00 6.27 -9.10
CA ASN A 139 -1.32 7.37 -10.03
C ASN A 139 -2.82 7.70 -10.12
N SER A 140 -3.68 6.85 -9.56
CA SER A 140 -5.10 7.09 -9.49
C SER A 140 -5.62 6.42 -8.24
N ALA A 141 -6.14 7.22 -7.31
CA ALA A 141 -7.17 6.80 -6.37
C ALA A 141 -8.48 7.26 -7.00
N VAL A 142 -9.22 6.35 -7.65
CA VAL A 142 -10.56 6.69 -8.14
C VAL A 142 -11.48 6.67 -6.93
N HIS A 143 -11.88 7.86 -6.48
CA HIS A 143 -12.93 8.04 -5.50
C HIS A 143 -14.28 7.78 -6.16
N ILE A 144 -14.91 6.65 -5.86
CA ILE A 144 -16.35 6.49 -6.08
C ILE A 144 -17.02 6.86 -4.76
N GLN A 145 -17.56 8.08 -4.73
CA GLN A 145 -18.33 8.59 -3.60
C GLN A 145 -19.80 8.30 -3.93
N LEU A 146 -20.44 7.41 -3.18
CA LEU A 146 -21.90 7.42 -3.03
C LEU A 146 -22.20 7.83 -1.59
N ASN A 147 -22.59 9.10 -1.46
CA ASN A 147 -23.31 9.72 -0.34
C ASN A 147 -22.63 9.71 1.05
N SER A 148 -21.75 10.68 1.33
CA SER A 148 -21.76 11.52 2.56
C SER A 148 -20.47 12.36 2.77
N ILE A 149 -20.62 13.41 3.59
CA ILE A 149 -19.83 14.65 3.66
C ILE A 149 -18.47 14.55 4.42
N ASN A 150 -18.14 13.45 5.08
CA ASN A 150 -16.98 13.37 6.00
C ASN A 150 -15.64 12.90 5.40
N ILE A 151 -15.53 12.75 4.08
CA ILE A 151 -14.40 12.08 3.41
C ILE A 151 -13.18 13.00 3.19
N ALA A 152 -13.36 14.32 3.18
CA ALA A 152 -12.32 15.27 2.72
C ALA A 152 -11.04 15.31 3.60
N ALA A 153 -11.15 15.11 4.91
CA ALA A 153 -10.03 15.25 5.85
C ALA A 153 -8.99 14.12 5.74
N VAL A 154 -9.43 12.89 5.46
CA VAL A 154 -8.55 11.71 5.34
C VAL A 154 -7.93 11.62 3.94
N CYS A 155 -8.68 11.99 2.90
CA CYS A 155 -8.19 12.00 1.51
C CYS A 155 -7.02 12.97 1.28
N PHE A 156 -6.95 14.06 2.06
CA PHE A 156 -5.86 15.04 1.95
C PHE A 156 -4.48 14.44 2.27
N HIS A 157 -4.40 13.48 3.20
CA HIS A 157 -3.15 12.81 3.55
C HIS A 157 -2.71 11.80 2.48
N PHE A 158 -3.66 11.07 1.87
CA PHE A 158 -3.37 10.15 0.76
C PHE A 158 -2.95 10.90 -0.52
N LYS A 159 -3.57 12.05 -0.82
CA LYS A 159 -3.26 12.84 -2.03
C LYS A 159 -1.84 13.42 -2.01
N LYS A 160 -1.31 13.79 -0.84
CA LYS A 160 0.11 14.19 -0.70
C LYS A 160 1.09 13.03 -0.90
N TRP A 161 0.70 11.81 -0.56
CA TRP A 161 1.53 10.62 -0.73
C TRP A 161 1.51 10.07 -2.16
N ALA A 162 0.40 10.23 -2.89
CA ALA A 162 0.26 9.77 -4.28
C ALA A 162 0.99 10.66 -5.33
N ILE A 163 1.29 11.92 -4.99
CA ILE A 163 1.75 12.94 -5.96
C ILE A 163 3.22 13.40 -5.70
N SER A 164 3.84 13.04 -4.57
CA SER A 164 5.26 13.35 -4.27
C SER A 164 6.17 12.16 -4.51
#